data_AF-A0A7W1SPW5-F1
#
_entry.id   AF-A0A7W1SPW5-F1
#
_cell.length_a   1.000
_cell.length_b   1.000
_cell.length_c   1.000
_cell.angle_alpha   90.00
_cell.angle_beta   90.00
_cell.angle_gamma   90.00
#
_symmetry.space_group_name_H-M   'P 1'
#
loop_
_entity.id
_entity.type
_entity.pdbx_description
1 polymer ?
#
loop_
_entity_poly.entity_id
_entity_poly.type
_entity_poly.pdbx_seq_one_letter_code
_entity_poly.pdbx_strand_id
1 'polypeptide(L)'
;PVNSIVQQSSTGHATNIIGGLAVGMESTVLPILVLAAGIVFSYFFAGLYGVAIAAAGMMATTAMQLAIDAFGPIADNAGGIAEMSGLPKEVRERTDNLDAVGNTTAASGKGFAIASAALTSLALFAAFVGISGISSIDIYKAPVLAGLFVGAMIPFIFSALCISAVGRAAMAMVHEVRRQFKENPGIMDYTVKPEYEKCVAISTEASLKEMMLPGAIALVVPVAVGFGFGPEVLGGLIAGVTVSGVLMGIFQSNAGGAWDNAKKSFEKGVEINGKMEYKGSEAHKASITGDTVGDPFKDTSGPSMNILIKLMSIVSLVIAPHIAVTTTPVVPSLGIPESHINMPSETITLEDGTYQVIASETNMEWIGKKLYKNHFGNVNVSKGQYIIENGKITSGNFTIDMTSISNADLVDAESNQKLIGHLKSDDFFSVNNFPNAEFKIKNVGHINDGYAVIKGDLNIKGISNEVSFPALISKDGNNIIAIADFKIDRSKWDVKYDSKSFFSDLGDKFILDDIQFKLKLVVGK
;
A
#
# COMPACT_ATOMS: atom_id res chain seq x y z
N PRO A 1 7.60 31.30 6.67
CA PRO A 1 8.73 30.36 6.42
C PRO A 1 9.74 30.87 5.39
N VAL A 2 9.35 31.12 4.12
CA VAL A 2 10.32 31.59 3.10
C VAL A 2 11.00 32.91 3.50
N ASN A 3 10.24 33.87 4.05
CA ASN A 3 10.79 35.14 4.53
C ASN A 3 11.87 34.97 5.60
N SER A 4 11.83 33.93 6.45
CA SER A 4 12.90 33.72 7.43
C SER A 4 14.21 33.29 6.77
N ILE A 5 14.16 32.53 5.67
CA ILE A 5 15.33 32.18 4.84
C ILE A 5 15.87 33.44 4.14
N VAL A 6 14.97 34.29 3.62
CA VAL A 6 15.36 35.60 3.03
C VAL A 6 16.12 36.45 4.06
N GLN A 7 15.58 36.62 5.27
CA GLN A 7 16.27 37.38 6.32
C GLN A 7 17.61 36.74 6.70
N GLN A 8 17.70 35.41 6.80
CA GLN A 8 18.95 34.70 7.08
C GLN A 8 19.99 34.81 5.96
N SER A 9 19.58 35.08 4.72
CA SER A 9 20.51 35.31 3.61
C SER A 9 21.37 36.56 3.82
N SER A 10 20.93 37.50 4.66
CA SER A 10 21.70 38.69 5.03
C SER A 10 22.97 38.39 5.81
N THR A 11 23.03 37.25 6.49
CA THR A 11 24.19 36.82 7.27
C THR A 11 25.08 35.81 6.53
N GLY A 12 24.76 35.52 5.26
CA GLY A 12 25.59 34.78 4.32
C GLY A 12 25.06 33.41 3.92
N HIS A 13 25.91 32.66 3.20
CA HIS A 13 25.56 31.37 2.61
C HIS A 13 25.21 30.30 3.66
N ALA A 14 25.97 30.24 4.76
CA ALA A 14 25.82 29.19 5.76
C ALA A 14 24.48 29.26 6.50
N THR A 15 24.07 30.46 6.92
CA THR A 15 22.79 30.69 7.60
C THR A 15 21.61 30.48 6.67
N ASN A 16 21.74 30.85 5.38
CA ASN A 16 20.73 30.52 4.38
C ASN A 16 20.50 29.00 4.26
N ILE A 17 21.58 28.20 4.20
CA ILE A 17 21.49 26.73 4.14
C ILE A 17 20.88 26.17 5.43
N ILE A 18 21.34 26.63 6.59
CA ILE A 18 20.78 26.18 7.88
C ILE A 18 19.27 26.48 7.94
N GLY A 19 18.86 27.68 7.53
CA GLY A 19 17.46 28.10 7.50
C GLY A 19 16.58 27.23 6.61
N GLY A 20 17.03 26.92 5.39
CA GLY A 20 16.26 26.08 4.49
C GLY A 20 16.17 24.62 4.92
N LEU A 21 17.23 24.06 5.52
CA LEU A 21 17.18 22.73 6.11
C LEU A 21 16.18 22.66 7.26
N ALA A 22 16.22 23.64 8.18
CA ALA A 22 15.29 23.72 9.30
C ALA A 22 13.83 23.83 8.83
N VAL A 23 13.54 24.78 7.92
CA VAL A 23 12.20 24.97 7.34
C VAL A 23 11.71 23.70 6.64
N GLY A 24 12.59 23.02 5.91
CA GLY A 24 12.27 21.74 5.28
C GLY A 24 11.85 20.68 6.30
N MET A 25 12.62 20.51 7.38
CA MET A 25 12.32 19.51 8.41
C MET A 25 11.02 19.84 9.15
N GLU A 26 10.82 21.12 9.53
CA GLU A 26 9.59 21.61 10.15
C GLU A 26 8.36 21.38 9.27
N SER A 27 8.51 21.51 7.95
CA SER A 27 7.40 21.33 7.00
C SER A 27 6.80 19.93 6.98
N THR A 28 7.48 18.93 7.57
CA THR A 28 6.97 17.56 7.65
C THR A 28 5.89 17.38 8.71
N VAL A 29 5.86 18.24 9.74
CA VAL A 29 5.02 18.05 10.93
C VAL A 29 3.54 17.99 10.58
N LEU A 30 3.01 19.04 9.95
CA LEU A 30 1.57 19.14 9.68
C LEU A 30 1.08 18.07 8.68
N PRO A 31 1.73 17.85 7.51
CA PRO A 31 1.31 16.81 6.58
C PRO A 31 1.26 15.40 7.20
N ILE A 32 2.24 15.07 8.05
CA ILE A 32 2.29 13.75 8.70
C ILE A 32 1.19 13.59 9.73
N LEU A 33 0.92 14.62 10.53
CA LEU A 33 -0.20 14.60 11.49
C LEU A 33 -1.55 14.47 10.78
N VAL A 34 -1.75 15.20 9.67
CA VAL A 34 -2.96 15.10 8.85
C VAL A 34 -3.10 13.70 8.24
N LEU A 35 -2.01 13.13 7.73
CA LEU A 35 -1.98 11.79 7.16
C LEU A 35 -2.29 10.72 8.23
N ALA A 36 -1.69 10.81 9.41
CA ALA A 36 -1.95 9.91 10.53
C ALA A 36 -3.40 10.00 11.00
N ALA A 37 -3.94 11.21 11.17
CA ALA A 37 -5.34 11.43 11.51
C ALA A 37 -6.27 10.86 10.43
N GLY A 38 -5.95 11.06 9.16
CA GLY A 38 -6.71 10.51 8.04
C GLY A 38 -6.73 8.98 8.02
N ILE A 39 -5.60 8.32 8.31
CA ILE A 39 -5.51 6.86 8.43
C ILE A 39 -6.39 6.36 9.57
N VAL A 40 -6.23 6.90 10.79
CA VAL A 40 -7.00 6.46 11.96
C VAL A 40 -8.50 6.70 11.76
N PHE A 41 -8.86 7.89 11.25
CA PHE A 41 -10.24 8.26 10.99
C PHE A 41 -10.89 7.35 9.95
N SER A 42 -10.24 7.14 8.79
CA SER A 42 -10.78 6.27 7.74
C SER A 42 -10.83 4.80 8.17
N TYR A 43 -9.86 4.34 8.96
CA TYR A 43 -9.85 3.01 9.55
C TYR A 43 -11.03 2.81 10.50
N PHE A 44 -11.38 3.80 11.32
CA PHE A 44 -12.53 3.71 12.23
C PHE A 44 -13.86 3.44 11.50
N PHE A 45 -14.05 3.94 10.29
CA PHE A 45 -15.30 3.75 9.54
C PHE A 45 -15.37 2.43 8.76
N ALA A 46 -14.26 1.93 8.22
CA ALA A 46 -14.28 0.76 7.33
C ALA A 46 -12.97 -0.04 7.32
N GLY A 47 -12.21 -0.03 8.42
CA GLY A 47 -10.94 -0.74 8.55
C GLY A 47 -9.95 -0.40 7.43
N LEU A 48 -9.16 -1.38 7.00
CA LEU A 48 -8.19 -1.22 5.90
C LEU A 48 -8.86 -0.85 4.57
N TYR A 49 -10.13 -1.23 4.36
CA TYR A 49 -10.88 -0.81 3.18
C TYR A 49 -11.16 0.69 3.20
N GLY A 50 -11.54 1.25 4.36
CA GLY A 50 -11.70 2.69 4.54
C GLY A 50 -10.43 3.48 4.24
N VAL A 51 -9.29 2.97 4.69
CA VAL A 51 -7.96 3.54 4.39
C VAL A 51 -7.67 3.51 2.89
N ALA A 52 -7.96 2.40 2.21
CA ALA A 52 -7.77 2.27 0.76
C ALA A 52 -8.69 3.21 -0.04
N ILE A 53 -9.95 3.39 0.39
CA ILE A 53 -10.88 4.35 -0.23
C ILE A 53 -10.46 5.79 0.04
N ALA A 54 -9.93 6.11 1.22
CA ALA A 54 -9.34 7.43 1.49
C ALA A 54 -8.14 7.71 0.56
N ALA A 55 -7.31 6.70 0.29
CA ALA A 55 -6.23 6.78 -0.69
C ALA A 55 -6.76 7.09 -2.10
N ALA A 56 -7.79 6.37 -2.53
CA ALA A 56 -8.45 6.59 -3.82
C ALA A 56 -9.10 7.98 -3.90
N GLY A 57 -9.73 8.44 -2.82
CA GLY A 57 -10.33 9.76 -2.69
C GLY A 57 -9.30 10.89 -2.80
N MET A 58 -8.12 10.72 -2.20
CA MET A 58 -7.01 11.65 -2.39
C MET A 58 -6.69 11.78 -3.89
N MET A 59 -6.59 10.68 -4.62
CA MET A 59 -6.30 10.67 -6.05
C MET A 59 -7.46 11.09 -6.97
N ALA A 60 -8.67 11.35 -6.47
CA ALA A 60 -9.81 11.72 -7.32
C ALA A 60 -9.59 13.03 -8.11
N THR A 61 -8.74 13.92 -7.60
CA THR A 61 -8.41 15.20 -8.24
C THR A 61 -7.08 15.17 -9.02
N THR A 62 -6.54 13.98 -9.31
CA THR A 62 -5.22 13.82 -9.96
C THR A 62 -5.10 14.59 -11.27
N ALA A 63 -6.15 14.64 -12.10
CA ALA A 63 -6.11 15.37 -13.37
C ALA A 63 -5.87 16.87 -13.17
N MET A 64 -6.55 17.49 -12.20
CA MET A 64 -6.35 18.89 -11.85
C MET A 64 -4.94 19.11 -11.27
N GLN A 65 -4.50 18.20 -10.40
CA GLN A 65 -3.19 18.30 -9.77
C GLN A 65 -2.05 18.22 -10.80
N LEU A 66 -2.14 17.30 -11.77
CA LEU A 66 -1.18 17.18 -12.86
C LEU A 66 -1.20 18.41 -13.78
N ALA A 67 -2.36 18.99 -14.06
CA ALA A 67 -2.46 20.20 -14.86
C ALA A 67 -1.75 21.39 -14.18
N ILE A 68 -1.95 21.54 -12.88
CA ILE A 68 -1.36 22.59 -12.05
C ILE A 68 0.16 22.39 -11.84
N ASP A 69 0.62 21.14 -11.75
CA ASP A 69 2.05 20.80 -11.67
C ASP A 69 2.75 21.02 -13.02
N ALA A 70 2.17 20.52 -14.12
CA ALA A 70 2.70 20.69 -15.47
C ALA A 70 2.73 22.16 -15.94
N PHE A 71 1.88 23.02 -15.37
CA PHE A 71 1.90 24.45 -15.63
C PHE A 71 3.27 25.09 -15.30
N GLY A 72 3.94 24.65 -14.22
CA GLY A 72 5.21 25.25 -13.77
C GLY A 72 6.33 25.13 -14.81
N PRO A 73 6.71 23.92 -15.24
CA PRO A 73 7.73 23.71 -16.27
C PRO A 73 7.40 24.36 -17.63
N ILE A 74 6.12 24.52 -17.96
CA ILE A 74 5.69 25.24 -19.16
C ILE A 74 6.01 26.74 -19.03
N ALA A 75 5.69 27.34 -17.87
CA ALA A 75 5.99 28.74 -17.59
C ALA A 75 7.49 29.04 -17.55
N ASP A 76 8.28 28.15 -16.95
CA ASP A 76 9.75 28.26 -16.90
C ASP A 76 10.37 28.23 -18.32
N ASN A 77 9.97 27.24 -19.14
CA ASN A 77 10.42 27.17 -20.54
C ASN A 77 10.00 28.40 -21.36
N ALA A 78 8.79 28.94 -21.14
CA ALA A 78 8.34 30.16 -21.79
C ALA A 78 9.24 31.36 -21.42
N GLY A 79 9.63 31.47 -20.15
CA GLY A 79 10.59 32.49 -19.70
C GLY A 79 11.97 32.30 -20.33
N GLY A 80 12.48 31.08 -20.38
CA GLY A 80 13.76 30.75 -21.03
C GLY A 80 13.78 31.11 -22.51
N ILE A 81 12.72 30.78 -23.25
CA ILE A 81 12.56 31.14 -24.67
C ILE A 81 12.50 32.66 -24.83
N ALA A 82 11.80 33.38 -23.96
CA ALA A 82 11.70 34.82 -24.01
C ALA A 82 13.07 35.50 -23.86
N GLU A 83 13.89 35.03 -22.90
CA GLU A 83 15.25 35.53 -22.66
C GLU A 83 16.17 35.22 -23.86
N MET A 84 16.20 33.96 -24.32
CA MET A 84 17.04 33.53 -25.44
C MET A 84 16.67 34.19 -26.78
N SER A 85 15.42 34.64 -26.92
CA SER A 85 14.94 35.33 -28.13
C SER A 85 15.08 36.85 -28.06
N GLY A 86 15.59 37.40 -26.95
CA GLY A 86 15.75 38.85 -26.77
C GLY A 86 14.42 39.63 -26.77
N LEU A 87 13.34 39.01 -26.29
CA LEU A 87 12.03 39.67 -26.21
C LEU A 87 12.04 40.85 -25.21
N PRO A 88 11.07 41.78 -25.31
CA PRO A 88 10.97 42.90 -24.37
C PRO A 88 10.87 42.45 -22.91
N LYS A 89 11.46 43.23 -22.00
CA LYS A 89 11.50 42.93 -20.55
C LYS A 89 10.13 42.62 -19.94
N GLU A 90 9.08 43.29 -20.41
CA GLU A 90 7.70 43.04 -19.96
C GLU A 90 7.26 41.57 -20.17
N VAL A 91 7.73 40.91 -21.25
CA VAL A 91 7.45 39.50 -21.50
C VAL A 91 8.13 38.64 -20.43
N ARG A 92 9.40 38.92 -20.13
CA ARG A 92 10.16 38.22 -19.08
C ARG A 92 9.54 38.40 -17.70
N GLU A 93 9.14 39.62 -17.36
CA GLU A 93 8.45 39.93 -16.10
C GLU A 93 7.12 39.17 -15.95
N ARG A 94 6.35 39.05 -17.04
CA ARG A 94 5.12 38.24 -17.04
C ARG A 94 5.43 36.76 -16.84
N THR A 95 6.42 36.21 -17.56
CA THR A 95 6.82 34.80 -17.39
C THR A 95 7.41 34.50 -16.02
N ASP A 96 8.18 35.42 -15.43
CA ASP A 96 8.75 35.26 -14.08
C ASP A 96 7.66 35.23 -12.99
N ASN A 97 6.56 35.96 -13.20
CA ASN A 97 5.39 35.87 -12.32
C ASN A 97 4.68 34.52 -12.45
N LEU A 98 4.56 33.98 -13.67
CA LEU A 98 3.97 32.66 -13.90
C LEU A 98 4.86 31.54 -13.34
N ASP A 99 6.17 31.63 -13.54
CA ASP A 99 7.19 30.70 -13.00
C ASP A 99 7.15 30.66 -11.46
N ALA A 100 7.07 31.82 -10.80
CA ALA A 100 6.95 31.87 -9.34
C ALA A 100 5.67 31.16 -8.82
N VAL A 101 4.55 31.27 -9.54
CA VAL A 101 3.34 30.51 -9.23
C VAL A 101 3.59 29.01 -9.49
N GLY A 102 4.22 28.69 -10.61
CA GLY A 102 4.66 27.35 -11.01
C GLY A 102 5.48 26.62 -9.96
N ASN A 103 6.43 27.30 -9.30
CA ASN A 103 7.27 26.68 -8.28
C ASN A 103 6.48 26.34 -7.01
N THR A 104 5.48 27.16 -6.69
CA THR A 104 4.57 26.89 -5.56
C THR A 104 3.61 25.74 -5.89
N THR A 105 3.09 25.70 -7.12
CA THR A 105 2.19 24.63 -7.57
C THR A 105 2.92 23.29 -7.71
N ALA A 106 4.17 23.31 -8.18
CA ALA A 106 5.03 22.13 -8.25
C ALA A 106 5.34 21.58 -6.86
N ALA A 107 5.65 22.44 -5.87
CA ALA A 107 5.84 22.00 -4.49
C ALA A 107 4.58 21.32 -3.92
N SER A 108 3.40 21.88 -4.21
CA SER A 108 2.11 21.30 -3.80
C SER A 108 1.85 19.96 -4.49
N GLY A 109 2.15 19.86 -5.79
CA GLY A 109 2.08 18.62 -6.57
C GLY A 109 3.00 17.53 -6.04
N LYS A 110 4.25 17.88 -5.71
CA LYS A 110 5.23 16.98 -5.08
C LYS A 110 4.72 16.49 -3.73
N GLY A 111 4.24 17.38 -2.87
CA GLY A 111 3.67 17.02 -1.56
C GLY A 111 2.48 16.06 -1.68
N PHE A 112 1.57 16.32 -2.62
CA PHE A 112 0.46 15.43 -2.92
C PHE A 112 0.91 14.07 -3.48
N ALA A 113 1.89 14.05 -4.39
CA ALA A 113 2.47 12.82 -4.94
C ALA A 113 3.11 11.95 -3.85
N ILE A 114 3.75 12.56 -2.86
CA ILE A 114 4.35 11.86 -1.72
C ILE A 114 3.27 11.33 -0.75
N ALA A 115 2.26 12.15 -0.42
CA ALA A 115 1.16 11.73 0.44
C ALA A 115 0.33 10.59 -0.19
N SER A 116 0.04 10.69 -1.48
CA SER A 116 -0.64 9.62 -2.23
C SER A 116 0.20 8.35 -2.34
N ALA A 117 1.53 8.47 -2.47
CA ALA A 117 2.43 7.32 -2.41
C ALA A 117 2.35 6.60 -1.05
N ALA A 118 2.29 7.35 0.05
CA ALA A 118 2.14 6.79 1.40
C ALA A 118 0.85 5.98 1.54
N LEU A 119 -0.29 6.56 1.16
CA LEU A 119 -1.58 5.90 1.25
C LEU A 119 -1.71 4.70 0.28
N THR A 120 -1.17 4.84 -0.93
CA THR A 120 -1.10 3.74 -1.91
C THR A 120 -0.24 2.61 -1.38
N SER A 121 0.91 2.92 -0.78
CA SER A 121 1.76 1.91 -0.14
C SER A 121 1.03 1.18 0.98
N LEU A 122 0.15 1.85 1.72
CA LEU A 122 -0.65 1.23 2.78
C LEU A 122 -1.72 0.28 2.22
N ALA A 123 -2.35 0.63 1.10
CA ALA A 123 -3.24 -0.29 0.38
C ALA A 123 -2.45 -1.50 -0.18
N LEU A 124 -1.28 -1.26 -0.76
CA LEU A 124 -0.39 -2.31 -1.24
C LEU A 124 0.12 -3.20 -0.10
N PHE A 125 0.28 -2.68 1.11
CA PHE A 125 0.59 -3.48 2.30
C PHE A 125 -0.50 -4.47 2.62
N ALA A 126 -1.76 -4.02 2.68
CA ALA A 126 -2.89 -4.89 2.95
C ALA A 126 -2.98 -6.01 1.90
N ALA A 127 -2.74 -5.68 0.62
CA ALA A 127 -2.69 -6.66 -0.45
C ALA A 127 -1.50 -7.63 -0.30
N PHE A 128 -0.31 -7.12 0.04
CA PHE A 128 0.89 -7.94 0.25
C PHE A 128 0.71 -8.94 1.39
N VAL A 129 0.16 -8.50 2.53
CA VAL A 129 -0.16 -9.36 3.68
C VAL A 129 -1.11 -10.49 3.25
N GLY A 130 -2.20 -10.14 2.55
CA GLY A 130 -3.18 -11.12 2.07
C GLY A 130 -2.61 -12.14 1.08
N ILE A 131 -1.76 -11.71 0.14
CA ILE A 131 -1.18 -12.59 -0.89
C ILE A 131 -0.04 -13.46 -0.32
N SER A 132 0.77 -12.91 0.58
CA SER A 132 1.90 -13.63 1.19
C SER A 132 1.48 -14.62 2.29
N GLY A 133 0.22 -14.57 2.73
CA GLY A 133 -0.33 -15.49 3.75
C GLY A 133 0.15 -15.21 5.17
N ILE A 134 0.80 -14.06 5.42
CA ILE A 134 1.18 -13.63 6.78
C ILE A 134 -0.05 -13.08 7.52
N SER A 135 -0.15 -13.35 8.81
CA SER A 135 -1.27 -12.87 9.65
C SER A 135 -1.09 -11.41 10.10
N SER A 136 0.15 -11.01 10.32
CA SER A 136 0.54 -9.70 10.82
C SER A 136 2.02 -9.45 10.56
N ILE A 137 2.44 -8.19 10.68
CA ILE A 137 3.85 -7.80 10.70
C ILE A 137 4.18 -7.47 12.16
N ASP A 138 4.82 -8.40 12.86
CA ASP A 138 5.12 -8.24 14.28
C ASP A 138 6.49 -7.59 14.50
N ILE A 139 6.48 -6.30 14.88
CA ILE A 139 7.70 -5.52 15.14
C ILE A 139 8.44 -5.96 16.41
N TYR A 140 7.88 -6.84 17.25
CA TYR A 140 8.60 -7.43 18.38
C TYR A 140 9.58 -8.51 17.94
N LYS A 141 9.43 -9.06 16.73
CA LYS A 141 10.39 -10.02 16.17
C LYS A 141 11.64 -9.29 15.72
N ALA A 142 12.79 -9.66 16.29
CA ALA A 142 14.08 -9.06 15.96
C ALA A 142 14.38 -8.98 14.44
N PRO A 143 14.10 -10.01 13.61
CA PRO A 143 14.31 -9.92 12.16
C PRO A 143 13.43 -8.86 11.48
N VAL A 144 12.17 -8.71 11.92
CA VAL A 144 11.22 -7.72 11.37
C VAL A 144 11.65 -6.31 11.74
N LEU A 145 12.03 -6.11 13.01
CA LEU A 145 12.57 -4.84 13.49
C LEU A 145 13.87 -4.46 12.78
N ALA A 146 14.76 -5.42 12.54
CA ALA A 146 15.97 -5.20 11.74
C ALA A 146 15.61 -4.81 10.30
N GLY A 147 14.65 -5.51 9.69
CA GLY A 147 14.10 -5.17 8.38
C GLY A 147 13.58 -3.73 8.33
N LEU A 148 12.84 -3.30 9.35
CA LEU A 148 12.32 -1.92 9.49
C LEU A 148 13.43 -0.88 9.47
N PHE A 149 14.50 -1.06 10.26
CA PHE A 149 15.64 -0.13 10.26
C PHE A 149 16.40 -0.11 8.93
N VAL A 150 16.61 -1.27 8.31
CA VAL A 150 17.21 -1.36 6.97
C VAL A 150 16.32 -0.64 5.95
N GLY A 151 15.01 -0.83 6.03
CA GLY A 151 14.03 -0.12 5.21
C GLY A 151 14.10 1.39 5.37
N ALA A 152 14.14 1.89 6.62
CA ALA A 152 14.25 3.31 6.91
C ALA A 152 15.56 3.94 6.40
N MET A 153 16.65 3.16 6.33
CA MET A 153 17.92 3.61 5.76
C MET A 153 17.86 3.80 4.23
N ILE A 154 17.05 3.01 3.52
CA ILE A 154 17.03 2.99 2.03
C ILE A 154 16.73 4.38 1.43
N PRO A 155 15.72 5.14 1.88
CA PRO A 155 15.50 6.52 1.43
C PRO A 155 16.73 7.43 1.59
N PHE A 156 17.50 7.27 2.67
CA PHE A 156 18.70 8.09 2.91
C PHE A 156 19.81 7.75 1.91
N ILE A 157 20.12 6.47 1.71
CA ILE A 157 21.17 6.08 0.75
C ILE A 157 20.74 6.40 -0.68
N PHE A 158 19.47 6.21 -1.03
CA PHE A 158 18.92 6.60 -2.33
C PHE A 158 19.11 8.11 -2.56
N SER A 159 18.71 8.93 -1.58
CA SER A 159 18.88 10.39 -1.66
C SER A 159 20.35 10.78 -1.78
N ALA A 160 21.25 10.17 -0.99
CA ALA A 160 22.67 10.46 -1.05
C ALA A 160 23.27 10.14 -2.43
N LEU A 161 22.87 9.03 -3.05
CA LEU A 161 23.28 8.65 -4.40
C LEU A 161 22.80 9.67 -5.45
N CYS A 162 21.52 10.04 -5.41
CA CYS A 162 20.94 11.03 -6.31
C CYS A 162 21.62 12.40 -6.18
N ILE A 163 21.76 12.92 -4.96
CA ILE A 163 22.38 14.22 -4.71
C ILE A 163 23.84 14.21 -5.16
N SER A 164 24.58 13.14 -4.87
CA SER A 164 25.98 13.03 -5.28
C SER A 164 26.14 12.92 -6.79
N ALA A 165 25.23 12.23 -7.47
CA ALA A 165 25.21 12.12 -8.93
C ALA A 165 25.00 13.49 -9.58
N VAL A 166 24.02 14.27 -9.11
CA VAL A 166 23.80 15.65 -9.59
C VAL A 166 25.01 16.51 -9.29
N GLY A 167 25.62 16.41 -8.11
CA GLY A 167 26.82 17.17 -7.77
C GLY A 167 28.00 16.89 -8.71
N ARG A 168 28.24 15.63 -9.08
CA ARG A 168 29.27 15.25 -10.07
C ARG A 168 28.96 15.82 -11.45
N ALA A 169 27.72 15.67 -11.93
CA ALA A 169 27.29 16.18 -13.23
C ALA A 169 27.37 17.72 -13.30
N ALA A 170 26.94 18.40 -12.23
CA ALA A 170 27.01 19.86 -12.12
C ALA A 170 28.46 20.35 -12.11
N MET A 171 29.38 19.66 -11.43
CA MET A 171 30.81 19.99 -11.46
C MET A 171 31.37 19.89 -12.88
N ALA A 172 31.07 18.80 -13.59
CA ALA A 172 31.48 18.62 -14.99
C ALA A 172 30.90 19.74 -15.88
N MET A 173 29.62 20.08 -15.70
CA MET A 173 28.95 21.18 -16.40
C MET A 173 29.65 22.53 -16.16
N VAL A 174 29.99 22.84 -14.90
CA VAL A 174 30.69 24.09 -14.55
C VAL A 174 32.07 24.15 -15.19
N HIS A 175 32.82 23.05 -15.19
CA HIS A 175 34.13 23.00 -15.84
C HIS A 175 34.02 23.20 -17.35
N GLU A 176 33.02 22.60 -17.99
CA GLU A 176 32.79 22.76 -19.43
C GLU A 176 32.37 24.18 -19.79
N VAL A 177 31.42 24.78 -19.07
CA VAL A 177 31.01 26.17 -19.30
C VAL A 177 32.18 27.14 -19.10
N ARG A 178 33.00 26.91 -18.07
CA ARG A 178 34.22 27.72 -17.84
C ARG A 178 35.26 27.53 -18.94
N ARG A 179 35.43 26.31 -19.45
CA ARG A 179 36.31 26.02 -20.59
C ARG A 179 35.85 26.80 -21.82
N GLN A 180 34.56 26.74 -22.16
CA GLN A 180 34.01 27.47 -23.30
C GLN A 180 34.23 28.98 -23.17
N PHE A 181 33.92 29.59 -22.02
CA PHE A 181 34.16 31.03 -21.83
C PHE A 181 35.64 31.42 -21.89
N LYS A 182 36.54 30.57 -21.41
CA LYS A 182 37.98 30.83 -21.41
C LYS A 182 38.60 30.67 -22.79
N GLU A 183 38.24 29.61 -23.50
CA GLU A 183 38.82 29.26 -24.81
C GLU A 183 38.16 30.01 -25.96
N ASN A 184 36.88 30.39 -25.83
CA ASN A 184 36.12 31.16 -26.81
C ASN A 184 35.58 32.47 -26.19
N PRO A 185 36.40 33.51 -26.02
CA PRO A 185 35.96 34.79 -25.43
C PRO A 185 34.81 35.47 -26.20
N GLY A 186 34.69 35.20 -27.50
CA GLY A 186 33.62 35.71 -28.38
C GLY A 186 32.21 35.21 -28.02
N ILE A 187 32.09 34.32 -27.02
CA ILE A 187 30.77 33.97 -26.46
C ILE A 187 30.22 35.14 -25.62
N MET A 188 31.07 35.83 -24.86
CA MET A 188 30.64 36.90 -23.93
C MET A 188 30.28 38.20 -24.65
N ASP A 189 30.77 38.41 -25.87
CA ASP A 189 30.41 39.53 -26.74
C ASP A 189 29.35 39.16 -27.80
N TYR A 190 28.78 37.95 -27.71
CA TYR A 190 27.75 37.41 -28.60
C TYR A 190 28.16 37.24 -30.08
N THR A 191 29.46 37.22 -30.38
CA THR A 191 29.97 36.99 -31.75
C THR A 191 30.08 35.51 -32.11
N VAL A 192 30.24 34.63 -31.11
CA VAL A 192 30.39 33.18 -31.27
C VAL A 192 29.27 32.46 -30.53
N LYS A 193 28.66 31.46 -31.17
CA LYS A 193 27.66 30.61 -30.52
C LYS A 193 28.33 29.62 -29.55
N PRO A 194 27.78 29.42 -28.33
CA PRO A 194 28.22 28.36 -27.42
C PRO A 194 28.06 26.96 -28.01
N GLU A 195 28.86 26.01 -27.52
CA GLU A 195 28.77 24.60 -27.87
C GLU A 195 27.74 23.91 -26.96
N TYR A 196 26.45 24.08 -27.24
CA TYR A 196 25.35 23.56 -26.41
C TYR A 196 25.35 22.02 -26.33
N GLU A 197 25.74 21.35 -27.42
CA GLU A 197 25.73 19.89 -27.54
C GLU A 197 26.65 19.23 -26.52
N LYS A 198 27.76 19.90 -26.14
CA LYS A 198 28.68 19.39 -25.11
C LYS A 198 28.03 19.38 -23.73
N CYS A 199 27.30 20.44 -23.38
CA CYS A 199 26.55 20.50 -22.13
C CYS A 199 25.44 19.43 -22.10
N VAL A 200 24.72 19.25 -23.20
CA VAL A 200 23.69 18.20 -23.34
C VAL A 200 24.30 16.80 -23.20
N ALA A 201 25.45 16.54 -23.80
CA ALA A 201 26.13 15.26 -23.70
C ALA A 201 26.53 14.93 -22.25
N ILE A 202 27.06 15.91 -21.50
CA ILE A 202 27.45 15.74 -20.10
C ILE A 202 26.25 15.32 -19.24
N SER A 203 25.13 16.04 -19.34
CA SER A 203 23.93 15.71 -18.54
C SER A 203 23.28 14.39 -18.98
N THR A 204 23.30 14.08 -20.28
CA THR A 204 22.75 12.83 -20.84
C THR A 204 23.55 11.61 -20.36
N GLU A 205 24.86 11.62 -20.52
CA GLU A 205 25.72 10.50 -20.11
C GLU A 205 25.66 10.29 -18.59
N ALA A 206 25.73 11.37 -17.83
CA ALA A 206 25.65 11.30 -16.37
C ALA A 206 24.29 10.73 -15.91
N SER A 207 23.18 11.22 -16.45
CA SER A 207 21.85 10.75 -16.05
C SER A 207 21.64 9.26 -16.36
N LEU A 208 22.02 8.79 -17.56
CA LEU A 208 21.91 7.37 -17.95
C LEU A 208 22.76 6.44 -17.08
N LYS A 209 23.99 6.85 -16.75
CA LYS A 209 24.90 6.03 -15.94
C LYS A 209 24.49 6.03 -14.47
N GLU A 210 24.17 7.20 -13.92
CA GLU A 210 23.97 7.38 -12.48
C GLU A 210 22.58 6.92 -12.02
N MET A 211 21.58 6.85 -12.91
CA MET A 211 20.24 6.33 -12.55
C MET A 211 20.22 4.82 -12.26
N MET A 212 21.21 4.07 -12.77
CA MET A 212 21.23 2.60 -12.71
C MET A 212 21.25 2.07 -11.29
N LEU A 213 22.10 2.62 -10.41
CA LEU A 213 22.25 2.12 -9.05
C LEU A 213 21.03 2.42 -8.15
N PRO A 214 20.50 3.66 -8.09
CA PRO A 214 19.26 3.94 -7.35
C PRO A 214 18.08 3.11 -7.86
N GLY A 215 17.95 2.94 -9.19
CA GLY A 215 16.93 2.08 -9.78
C GLY A 215 17.08 0.61 -9.40
N ALA A 216 18.31 0.09 -9.41
CA ALA A 216 18.61 -1.27 -8.99
C ALA A 216 18.27 -1.51 -7.51
N ILE A 217 18.54 -0.55 -6.61
CA ILE A 217 18.18 -0.66 -5.18
C ILE A 217 16.67 -0.91 -5.02
N ALA A 218 15.84 -0.13 -5.71
CA ALA A 218 14.38 -0.22 -5.62
C ALA A 218 13.83 -1.57 -6.12
N LEU A 219 14.49 -2.22 -7.08
CA LEU A 219 14.08 -3.50 -7.65
C LEU A 219 14.67 -4.71 -6.92
N VAL A 220 15.97 -4.67 -6.62
CA VAL A 220 16.72 -5.82 -6.12
C VAL A 220 16.50 -6.03 -4.62
N VAL A 221 16.42 -4.96 -3.83
CA VAL A 221 16.31 -5.09 -2.37
C VAL A 221 15.05 -5.85 -1.93
N PRO A 222 13.84 -5.52 -2.43
CA PRO A 222 12.64 -6.27 -2.06
C PRO A 222 12.73 -7.75 -2.43
N VAL A 223 13.32 -8.07 -3.59
CA VAL A 223 13.52 -9.45 -4.05
C VAL A 223 14.49 -10.19 -3.13
N ALA A 224 15.66 -9.60 -2.88
CA ALA A 224 16.69 -10.19 -2.03
C ALA A 224 16.18 -10.43 -0.60
N VAL A 225 15.44 -9.47 -0.04
CA VAL A 225 14.91 -9.59 1.32
C VAL A 225 13.72 -10.55 1.39
N GLY A 226 12.83 -10.50 0.40
CA GLY A 226 11.69 -11.41 0.30
C GLY A 226 12.11 -12.88 0.22
N PHE A 227 13.03 -13.22 -0.69
CA PHE A 227 13.50 -14.60 -0.84
C PHE A 227 14.52 -15.01 0.23
N GLY A 228 15.29 -14.07 0.79
CA GLY A 228 16.31 -14.37 1.79
C GLY A 228 15.79 -14.49 3.23
N PHE A 229 14.80 -13.65 3.61
CA PHE A 229 14.33 -13.52 5.00
C PHE A 229 12.82 -13.72 5.16
N GLY A 230 12.08 -13.84 4.05
CA GLY A 230 10.65 -14.12 4.06
C GLY A 230 9.76 -12.88 4.06
N PRO A 231 8.43 -13.10 3.93
CA PRO A 231 7.46 -12.03 3.68
C PRO A 231 7.27 -11.09 4.88
N GLU A 232 7.38 -11.58 6.11
CA GLU A 232 7.18 -10.72 7.30
C GLU A 232 8.32 -9.70 7.47
N VAL A 233 9.57 -10.12 7.25
CA VAL A 233 10.75 -9.22 7.29
C VAL A 233 10.69 -8.21 6.15
N LEU A 234 10.28 -8.66 4.95
CA LEU A 234 10.03 -7.76 3.82
C LEU A 234 8.93 -6.74 4.15
N GLY A 235 7.85 -7.16 4.82
CA GLY A 235 6.81 -6.27 5.32
C GLY A 235 7.37 -5.18 6.24
N GLY A 236 8.22 -5.56 7.20
CA GLY A 236 8.95 -4.60 8.05
C GLY A 236 9.83 -3.64 7.24
N LEU A 237 10.56 -4.14 6.25
CA LEU A 237 11.41 -3.33 5.38
C LEU A 237 10.63 -2.27 4.62
N ILE A 238 9.58 -2.66 3.91
CA ILE A 238 8.79 -1.69 3.14
C ILE A 238 8.18 -0.68 4.13
N ALA A 239 7.78 -1.10 5.34
CA ALA A 239 7.17 -0.17 6.31
C ALA A 239 8.16 0.94 6.68
N GLY A 240 9.44 0.56 6.85
CA GLY A 240 10.55 1.48 7.09
C GLY A 240 10.79 2.41 5.90
N VAL A 241 10.80 1.86 4.68
CA VAL A 241 10.94 2.64 3.44
C VAL A 241 9.82 3.68 3.34
N THR A 242 8.58 3.30 3.64
CA THR A 242 7.42 4.18 3.55
C THR A 242 7.50 5.31 4.58
N VAL A 243 7.66 5.01 5.87
CA VAL A 243 7.65 6.07 6.89
C VAL A 243 8.84 7.04 6.73
N SER A 244 10.03 6.52 6.45
CA SER A 244 11.21 7.38 6.25
C SER A 244 11.18 8.09 4.90
N GLY A 245 10.71 7.44 3.84
CA GLY A 245 10.66 7.99 2.49
C GLY A 245 9.66 9.13 2.36
N VAL A 246 8.52 9.05 3.05
CA VAL A 246 7.52 10.14 3.06
C VAL A 246 8.10 11.38 3.73
N LEU A 247 8.75 11.22 4.89
CA LEU A 247 9.43 12.31 5.58
C LEU A 247 10.52 12.93 4.71
N MET A 248 11.40 12.09 4.13
CA MET A 248 12.50 12.54 3.28
C MET A 248 11.98 13.27 2.03
N GLY A 249 10.95 12.75 1.39
CA GLY A 249 10.35 13.35 0.20
C GLY A 249 9.80 14.74 0.47
N ILE A 250 9.03 14.90 1.56
CA ILE A 250 8.44 16.19 1.95
C ILE A 250 9.56 17.18 2.32
N PHE A 251 10.49 16.74 3.17
CA PHE A 251 11.63 17.53 3.60
C PHE A 251 12.41 18.11 2.41
N GLN A 252 12.85 17.25 1.49
CA GLN A 252 13.69 17.66 0.36
C GLN A 252 12.93 18.54 -0.63
N SER A 253 11.70 18.18 -0.96
CA SER A 253 10.87 18.95 -1.90
C SER A 253 10.60 20.36 -1.37
N ASN A 254 10.24 20.47 -0.08
CA ASN A 254 9.92 21.75 0.53
C ASN A 254 11.16 22.60 0.84
N ALA A 255 12.27 21.98 1.28
CA ALA A 255 13.54 22.70 1.49
C ALA A 255 14.01 23.35 0.18
N GLY A 256 14.07 22.57 -0.91
CA GLY A 256 14.45 23.08 -2.22
C GLY A 256 13.50 24.16 -2.73
N GLY A 257 12.18 23.94 -2.65
CA GLY A 257 11.21 24.96 -3.07
C GLY A 257 11.27 26.24 -2.24
N ALA A 258 11.59 26.13 -0.94
CA ALA A 258 11.75 27.29 -0.07
C ALA A 258 13.01 28.11 -0.39
N TRP A 259 14.13 27.45 -0.71
CA TRP A 259 15.34 28.14 -1.18
C TRP A 259 15.12 28.85 -2.52
N ASP A 260 14.47 28.20 -3.48
CA ASP A 260 14.17 28.81 -4.79
C ASP A 260 13.29 30.05 -4.62
N ASN A 261 12.19 29.94 -3.87
CA ASN A 261 11.31 31.08 -3.59
C ASN A 261 12.00 32.20 -2.80
N ALA A 262 12.96 31.85 -1.93
CA ALA A 262 13.78 32.85 -1.25
C ALA A 262 14.66 33.61 -2.26
N LYS A 263 15.32 32.92 -3.20
CA LYS A 263 16.06 33.55 -4.31
C LYS A 263 15.16 34.46 -5.15
N LYS A 264 14.00 33.97 -5.59
CA LYS A 264 13.03 34.74 -6.41
C LYS A 264 12.57 36.03 -5.72
N SER A 265 12.52 36.07 -4.39
CA SER A 265 12.16 37.27 -3.63
C SER A 265 13.16 38.42 -3.85
N PHE A 266 14.46 38.13 -3.98
CA PHE A 266 15.47 39.13 -4.32
C PHE A 266 15.39 39.60 -5.78
N GLU A 267 14.91 38.75 -6.70
CA GLU A 267 14.70 39.14 -8.10
C GLU A 267 13.56 40.14 -8.26
N LYS A 268 12.55 40.08 -7.37
CA LYS A 268 11.44 41.05 -7.29
C LYS A 268 11.77 42.29 -6.45
N GLY A 269 12.85 42.24 -5.69
CA GLY A 269 13.19 43.21 -4.66
C GLY A 269 12.52 42.85 -3.33
N VAL A 270 13.31 42.74 -2.26
CA VAL A 270 12.81 42.36 -0.94
C VAL A 270 13.46 43.18 0.16
N GLU A 271 12.68 43.50 1.19
CA GLU A 271 13.16 44.26 2.33
C GLU A 271 13.84 43.35 3.35
N ILE A 272 15.07 43.68 3.71
CA ILE A 272 15.88 42.99 4.71
C ILE A 272 16.44 44.04 5.65
N ASN A 273 16.15 43.88 6.95
CA ASN A 273 16.64 44.80 7.99
C ASN A 273 16.38 46.29 7.67
N GLY A 274 15.23 46.63 7.08
CA GLY A 274 14.88 48.01 6.71
C GLY A 274 15.51 48.52 5.40
N LYS A 275 16.19 47.66 4.63
CA LYS A 275 16.81 48.01 3.34
C LYS A 275 16.25 47.13 2.23
N MET A 276 15.87 47.74 1.12
CA MET A 276 15.52 47.00 -0.10
C MET A 276 16.77 46.43 -0.75
N GLU A 277 16.80 45.10 -0.87
CA GLU A 277 17.84 44.34 -1.54
C GLU A 277 17.30 43.79 -2.87
N TYR A 278 18.15 43.81 -3.90
CA TYR A 278 17.81 43.42 -5.26
C TYR A 278 18.82 42.40 -5.82
N LYS A 279 18.53 41.92 -7.04
CA LYS A 279 19.40 41.06 -7.83
C LYS A 279 20.84 41.60 -7.87
N GLY A 280 21.79 40.77 -7.46
CA GLY A 280 23.23 41.05 -7.47
C GLY A 280 23.84 41.40 -6.11
N SER A 281 23.02 41.64 -5.08
CA SER A 281 23.52 41.85 -3.71
C SER A 281 24.20 40.59 -3.14
N GLU A 282 24.99 40.75 -2.09
CA GLU A 282 25.62 39.60 -1.42
C GLU A 282 24.58 38.65 -0.81
N ALA A 283 23.48 39.18 -0.26
CA ALA A 283 22.36 38.38 0.22
C ALA A 283 21.67 37.60 -0.92
N HIS A 284 21.60 38.18 -2.12
CA HIS A 284 21.10 37.47 -3.30
C HIS A 284 22.06 36.34 -3.74
N LYS A 285 23.38 36.55 -3.68
CA LYS A 285 24.34 35.46 -3.96
C LYS A 285 24.23 34.31 -2.96
N ALA A 286 23.97 34.64 -1.68
CA ALA A 286 23.70 33.64 -0.66
C ALA A 286 22.45 32.82 -0.96
N SER A 287 21.35 33.47 -1.40
CA SER A 287 20.12 32.76 -1.76
C SER A 287 20.25 31.93 -3.04
N ILE A 288 21.04 32.38 -4.04
CA ILE A 288 21.40 31.55 -5.20
C ILE A 288 22.11 30.27 -4.75
N THR A 289 23.03 30.37 -3.78
CA THR A 289 23.73 29.19 -3.27
C THR A 289 22.76 28.20 -2.61
N GLY A 290 21.82 28.69 -1.80
CA GLY A 290 20.75 27.87 -1.24
C GLY A 290 19.91 27.18 -2.31
N ASP A 291 19.52 27.90 -3.36
CA ASP A 291 18.74 27.33 -4.47
C ASP A 291 19.51 26.21 -5.19
N THR A 292 20.80 26.43 -5.49
CA THR A 292 21.64 25.39 -6.12
C THR A 292 21.88 24.15 -5.24
N VAL A 293 21.83 24.30 -3.91
CA VAL A 293 21.80 23.17 -2.97
C VAL A 293 20.42 22.48 -3.01
N GLY A 294 19.36 23.28 -3.16
CA GLY A 294 17.98 22.84 -3.23
C GLY A 294 17.59 22.12 -4.52
N ASP A 295 18.22 22.42 -5.66
CA ASP A 295 17.93 21.79 -6.96
C ASP A 295 17.95 20.25 -6.93
N PRO A 296 19.04 19.58 -6.51
CA PRO A 296 19.04 18.12 -6.39
C PRO A 296 18.01 17.61 -5.38
N PHE A 297 17.66 18.40 -4.36
CA PHE A 297 16.66 18.02 -3.37
C PHE A 297 15.26 18.03 -3.97
N LYS A 298 14.85 19.13 -4.60
CA LYS A 298 13.48 19.33 -5.08
C LYS A 298 13.19 18.67 -6.42
N ASP A 299 14.20 18.47 -7.28
CA ASP A 299 13.98 18.00 -8.65
C ASP A 299 14.62 16.64 -8.95
N THR A 300 15.37 16.06 -8.00
CA THR A 300 15.93 14.72 -8.16
C THR A 300 15.55 13.80 -7.01
N SER A 301 16.13 13.97 -5.81
CA SER A 301 15.96 12.98 -4.75
C SER A 301 14.57 13.01 -4.10
N GLY A 302 14.05 14.20 -3.78
CA GLY A 302 12.76 14.39 -3.10
C GLY A 302 11.58 13.79 -3.86
N PRO A 303 11.30 14.21 -5.11
CA PRO A 303 10.18 13.65 -5.89
C PRO A 303 10.37 12.17 -6.22
N SER A 304 11.61 11.69 -6.34
CA SER A 304 11.91 10.27 -6.56
C SER A 304 11.53 9.38 -5.37
N MET A 305 11.41 9.93 -4.15
CA MET A 305 10.96 9.16 -2.98
C MET A 305 9.58 8.54 -3.20
N ASN A 306 8.66 9.24 -3.87
CA ASN A 306 7.33 8.71 -4.15
C ASN A 306 7.39 7.46 -5.03
N ILE A 307 8.30 7.46 -6.01
CA ILE A 307 8.51 6.35 -6.94
C ILE A 307 9.19 5.20 -6.22
N LEU A 308 10.24 5.48 -5.44
CA LEU A 308 10.94 4.48 -4.63
C LEU A 308 9.97 3.70 -3.74
N ILE A 309 9.11 4.40 -2.99
CA ILE A 309 8.11 3.80 -2.11
C ILE A 309 7.15 2.90 -2.93
N LYS A 310 6.51 3.46 -3.97
CA LYS A 310 5.52 2.72 -4.77
C LYS A 310 6.14 1.52 -5.48
N LEU A 311 7.33 1.68 -6.06
CA LEU A 311 8.00 0.63 -6.80
C LEU A 311 8.39 -0.52 -5.88
N MET A 312 9.00 -0.24 -4.72
CA MET A 312 9.35 -1.29 -3.76
C MET A 312 8.12 -2.04 -3.26
N SER A 313 7.02 -1.34 -2.98
CA SER A 313 5.75 -1.95 -2.58
C SER A 313 5.13 -2.82 -3.68
N ILE A 314 5.15 -2.37 -4.94
CA ILE A 314 4.66 -3.15 -6.08
C ILE A 314 5.53 -4.38 -6.33
N VAL A 315 6.85 -4.25 -6.32
CA VAL A 315 7.77 -5.39 -6.50
C VAL A 315 7.53 -6.44 -5.42
N SER A 316 7.37 -5.99 -4.17
CA SER A 316 7.06 -6.87 -3.03
C SER A 316 5.73 -7.61 -3.23
N LEU A 317 4.71 -6.91 -3.73
CA LEU A 317 3.41 -7.51 -4.04
C LEU A 317 3.51 -8.53 -5.18
N VAL A 318 4.29 -8.26 -6.22
CA VAL A 318 4.48 -9.17 -7.36
C VAL A 318 5.17 -10.46 -6.93
N ILE A 319 6.17 -10.38 -6.05
CA ILE A 319 6.87 -11.57 -5.54
C ILE A 319 6.10 -12.29 -4.42
N ALA A 320 5.12 -11.63 -3.79
CA ALA A 320 4.39 -12.16 -2.62
C ALA A 320 3.88 -13.60 -2.77
N PRO A 321 3.29 -14.05 -3.92
CA PRO A 321 2.87 -15.44 -4.08
C PRO A 321 4.02 -16.45 -4.02
N HIS A 322 5.22 -16.04 -4.42
CA HIS A 322 6.41 -16.91 -4.52
C HIS A 322 7.15 -17.04 -3.19
N ILE A 323 6.96 -16.08 -2.29
CA ILE A 323 7.49 -16.07 -0.92
C ILE A 323 6.39 -16.34 0.10
N ALA A 324 5.20 -16.75 -0.36
CA ALA A 324 4.05 -16.96 0.49
C ALA A 324 4.35 -18.09 1.48
N VAL A 325 4.12 -17.81 2.75
CA VAL A 325 4.17 -18.85 3.77
C VAL A 325 2.88 -19.65 3.67
N THR A 326 3.01 -20.98 3.70
CA THR A 326 1.88 -21.93 3.71
C THR A 326 1.19 -21.94 5.08
N THR A 327 0.94 -20.75 5.62
CA THR A 327 -0.03 -20.52 6.67
C THR A 327 -1.30 -20.09 5.96
N THR A 328 -2.36 -20.88 6.15
CA THR A 328 -3.74 -20.62 5.69
C THR A 328 -4.03 -19.12 5.62
N PRO A 329 -4.53 -18.60 4.48
CA PRO A 329 -4.70 -17.17 4.27
C PRO A 329 -5.59 -16.59 5.38
N VAL A 330 -5.05 -15.63 6.12
CA VAL A 330 -5.89 -14.75 6.94
C VAL A 330 -6.65 -13.87 5.96
N VAL A 331 -7.95 -14.13 5.87
CA VAL A 331 -8.89 -13.29 5.13
C VAL A 331 -8.86 -11.90 5.78
N PRO A 332 -8.63 -10.80 5.02
CA PRO A 332 -8.88 -9.45 5.53
C PRO A 332 -10.32 -9.40 6.03
N SER A 333 -10.55 -8.98 7.28
CA SER A 333 -11.90 -8.96 7.84
C SER A 333 -12.83 -8.11 6.95
N LEU A 334 -13.70 -8.80 6.21
CA LEU A 334 -14.76 -8.21 5.41
C LEU A 334 -15.92 -7.90 6.36
N GLY A 335 -15.79 -6.81 7.11
CA GLY A 335 -16.90 -5.99 7.60
C GLY A 335 -18.08 -6.73 8.26
N ILE A 336 -17.84 -7.49 9.33
CA ILE A 336 -18.89 -7.79 10.30
C ILE A 336 -18.86 -6.67 11.35
N PRO A 337 -19.99 -6.00 11.67
CA PRO A 337 -20.04 -4.99 12.72
C PRO A 337 -19.56 -5.57 14.05
N GLU A 338 -18.59 -4.93 14.69
CA GLU A 338 -17.99 -5.32 15.97
C GLU A 338 -18.96 -5.29 17.17
N SER A 339 -20.27 -5.04 16.98
CA SER A 339 -21.20 -4.77 18.08
C SER A 339 -21.76 -6.01 18.80
N HIS A 340 -21.33 -7.24 18.47
CA HIS A 340 -21.83 -8.45 19.15
C HIS A 340 -20.78 -9.53 19.47
N ILE A 341 -19.49 -9.23 19.41
CA ILE A 341 -18.45 -10.16 19.88
C ILE A 341 -17.74 -9.49 21.05
N ASN A 342 -18.22 -9.72 22.27
CA ASN A 342 -17.40 -9.53 23.46
C ASN A 342 -16.22 -10.48 23.32
N MET A 343 -15.06 -9.98 22.88
CA MET A 343 -13.82 -10.75 22.89
C MET A 343 -13.42 -11.00 24.36
N PRO A 344 -13.38 -12.24 24.84
CA PRO A 344 -12.80 -12.52 26.14
C PRO A 344 -11.29 -12.67 25.98
N SER A 345 -10.52 -11.80 26.64
CA SER A 345 -9.06 -11.93 26.83
C SER A 345 -8.69 -13.01 27.86
N GLU A 346 -9.51 -14.05 28.03
CA GLU A 346 -9.30 -15.13 28.99
C GLU A 346 -9.08 -16.47 28.28
N THR A 347 -8.10 -17.23 28.75
CA THR A 347 -7.87 -18.62 28.35
C THR A 347 -9.14 -19.43 28.60
N ILE A 348 -9.89 -19.75 27.53
CA ILE A 348 -11.15 -20.48 27.65
C ILE A 348 -10.86 -21.88 28.19
N THR A 349 -11.32 -22.16 29.40
CA THR A 349 -11.25 -23.50 30.00
C THR A 349 -12.55 -24.23 29.68
N LEU A 350 -12.46 -25.29 28.87
CA LEU A 350 -13.58 -26.14 28.55
C LEU A 350 -13.81 -27.15 29.68
N GLU A 351 -15.06 -27.39 30.06
CA GLU A 351 -15.39 -28.41 31.05
C GLU A 351 -15.46 -29.78 30.38
N ASP A 352 -14.99 -30.80 31.11
CA ASP A 352 -15.08 -32.17 30.65
C ASP A 352 -16.54 -32.62 30.56
N GLY A 353 -16.84 -33.39 29.53
CA GLY A 353 -18.18 -33.88 29.27
C GLY A 353 -18.46 -34.21 27.81
N THR A 354 -19.67 -34.70 27.60
CA THR A 354 -20.23 -34.91 26.27
C THR A 354 -21.13 -33.74 25.94
N TYR A 355 -20.97 -33.16 24.77
CA TYR A 355 -21.76 -32.03 24.29
C TYR A 355 -22.50 -32.43 23.01
N GLN A 356 -23.78 -32.10 22.92
CA GLN A 356 -24.62 -32.38 21.76
C GLN A 356 -24.89 -31.09 20.98
N VAL A 357 -24.95 -31.19 19.66
CA VAL A 357 -25.33 -30.06 18.79
C VAL A 357 -26.75 -29.63 19.08
N ILE A 358 -26.93 -28.34 19.38
CA ILE A 358 -28.24 -27.70 19.50
C ILE A 358 -28.62 -27.20 18.10
N ALA A 359 -29.34 -28.03 17.34
CA ALA A 359 -29.68 -27.75 15.94
C ALA A 359 -30.46 -26.42 15.75
N SER A 360 -31.29 -26.04 16.72
CA SER A 360 -32.08 -24.79 16.67
C SER A 360 -31.23 -23.51 16.81
N GLU A 361 -30.03 -23.62 17.37
CA GLU A 361 -29.11 -22.48 17.59
C GLU A 361 -27.89 -22.51 16.67
N THR A 362 -27.72 -23.61 15.93
CA THR A 362 -26.67 -23.81 14.95
C THR A 362 -27.11 -23.31 13.58
N ASN A 363 -26.23 -22.60 12.88
CA ASN A 363 -26.48 -22.11 11.52
C ASN A 363 -25.27 -22.37 10.63
N MET A 364 -25.51 -22.79 9.39
CA MET A 364 -24.48 -22.92 8.36
C MET A 364 -24.95 -22.26 7.06
N GLU A 365 -24.24 -21.22 6.65
CA GLU A 365 -24.44 -20.50 5.40
C GLU A 365 -23.45 -21.01 4.35
N TRP A 366 -23.90 -21.14 3.10
CA TRP A 366 -23.04 -21.44 1.95
C TRP A 366 -23.03 -20.26 0.98
N ILE A 367 -21.90 -20.04 0.32
CA ILE A 367 -21.71 -19.00 -0.69
C ILE A 367 -21.01 -19.62 -1.90
N GLY A 368 -21.72 -19.67 -3.03
CA GLY A 368 -21.21 -20.09 -4.34
C GLY A 368 -20.93 -18.89 -5.23
N LYS A 369 -19.82 -18.91 -5.98
CA LYS A 369 -19.38 -17.76 -6.80
C LYS A 369 -19.26 -18.11 -8.28
N LYS A 370 -19.76 -17.20 -9.11
CA LYS A 370 -19.54 -17.12 -10.56
C LYS A 370 -18.83 -15.81 -10.88
N LEU A 371 -18.16 -15.71 -12.04
CA LEU A 371 -17.27 -14.60 -12.42
C LEU A 371 -17.83 -13.19 -12.13
N TYR A 372 -19.15 -12.99 -12.26
CA TYR A 372 -19.82 -11.71 -12.01
C TYR A 372 -21.05 -11.79 -11.08
N LYS A 373 -21.31 -12.95 -10.46
CA LYS A 373 -22.51 -13.17 -9.65
C LYS A 373 -22.25 -14.18 -8.55
N ASN A 374 -22.72 -13.89 -7.34
CA ASN A 374 -22.65 -14.81 -6.20
C ASN A 374 -24.07 -15.24 -5.80
N HIS A 375 -24.19 -16.46 -5.31
CA HIS A 375 -25.39 -16.99 -4.69
C HIS A 375 -25.07 -17.41 -3.27
N PHE A 376 -26.01 -17.22 -2.34
CA PHE A 376 -25.83 -17.61 -0.96
C PHE A 376 -27.14 -18.15 -0.37
N GLY A 377 -27.01 -18.97 0.66
CA GLY A 377 -28.15 -19.61 1.30
C GLY A 377 -27.76 -20.42 2.52
N ASN A 378 -28.70 -21.19 3.06
CA ASN A 378 -28.49 -21.93 4.30
C ASN A 378 -28.59 -23.43 4.08
N VAL A 379 -27.90 -24.18 4.94
CA VAL A 379 -28.04 -25.63 5.11
C VAL A 379 -28.00 -25.96 6.60
N ASN A 380 -28.84 -26.88 7.04
CA ASN A 380 -28.99 -27.18 8.46
C ASN A 380 -27.95 -28.21 8.92
N VAL A 381 -27.43 -28.01 10.12
CA VAL A 381 -26.74 -29.05 10.89
C VAL A 381 -27.77 -29.75 11.77
N SER A 382 -28.03 -31.03 11.53
CA SER A 382 -29.15 -31.75 12.13
C SER A 382 -28.83 -32.36 13.49
N LYS A 383 -27.59 -32.83 13.68
CA LYS A 383 -27.12 -33.47 14.92
C LYS A 383 -25.59 -33.52 14.95
N GLY A 384 -25.03 -33.83 16.10
CA GLY A 384 -23.61 -34.03 16.29
C GLY A 384 -23.27 -34.15 17.76
N GLN A 385 -22.09 -34.69 18.05
CA GLN A 385 -21.62 -34.94 19.41
C GLN A 385 -20.14 -34.59 19.51
N TYR A 386 -19.74 -34.01 20.64
CA TYR A 386 -18.37 -33.63 20.97
C TYR A 386 -18.01 -34.15 22.36
N ILE A 387 -16.78 -34.64 22.52
CA ILE A 387 -16.27 -35.11 23.81
C ILE A 387 -15.09 -34.22 24.19
N ILE A 388 -15.15 -33.69 25.41
CA ILE A 388 -14.10 -32.87 26.00
C ILE A 388 -13.54 -33.62 27.20
N GLU A 389 -12.22 -33.80 27.21
CA GLU A 389 -11.47 -34.45 28.30
C GLU A 389 -10.22 -33.62 28.62
N ASN A 390 -9.95 -33.39 29.90
CA ASN A 390 -8.89 -32.51 30.39
C ASN A 390 -8.90 -31.12 29.72
N GLY A 391 -10.09 -30.57 29.47
CA GLY A 391 -10.28 -29.28 28.81
C GLY A 391 -9.91 -29.24 27.32
N LYS A 392 -9.72 -30.40 26.66
CA LYS A 392 -9.45 -30.52 25.22
C LYS A 392 -10.55 -31.29 24.52
N ILE A 393 -10.91 -30.85 23.31
CA ILE A 393 -11.83 -31.57 22.43
C ILE A 393 -11.09 -32.81 21.89
N THR A 394 -11.43 -34.00 22.38
CA THR A 394 -10.77 -35.26 21.99
C THR A 394 -11.46 -35.95 20.83
N SER A 395 -12.78 -35.76 20.68
CA SER A 395 -13.53 -36.22 19.52
C SER A 395 -14.72 -35.31 19.24
N GLY A 396 -15.18 -35.30 17.99
CA GLY A 396 -16.36 -34.53 17.62
C GLY A 396 -16.87 -34.86 16.23
N ASN A 397 -18.18 -34.82 16.03
CA ASN A 397 -18.79 -34.91 14.72
C ASN A 397 -20.04 -34.03 14.61
N PHE A 398 -20.44 -33.75 13.37
CA PHE A 398 -21.77 -33.26 13.07
C PHE A 398 -22.24 -33.70 11.70
N THR A 399 -23.55 -33.83 11.56
CA THR A 399 -24.24 -34.19 10.33
C THR A 399 -24.92 -32.96 9.75
N ILE A 400 -24.66 -32.70 8.47
CA ILE A 400 -25.30 -31.66 7.68
C ILE A 400 -26.43 -32.31 6.90
N ASP A 401 -27.65 -31.80 7.04
CA ASP A 401 -28.82 -32.25 6.29
C ASP A 401 -28.85 -31.54 4.93
N MET A 402 -28.39 -32.22 3.89
CA MET A 402 -28.32 -31.67 2.53
C MET A 402 -29.71 -31.47 1.92
N THR A 403 -30.76 -32.11 2.45
CA THR A 403 -32.14 -31.91 1.99
C THR A 403 -32.68 -30.53 2.37
N SER A 404 -32.11 -29.93 3.41
CA SER A 404 -32.47 -28.60 3.92
C SER A 404 -31.83 -27.43 3.14
N ILE A 405 -30.99 -27.70 2.13
CA ILE A 405 -30.33 -26.63 1.37
C ILE A 405 -31.35 -25.67 0.77
N SER A 406 -31.13 -24.39 1.03
CA SER A 406 -32.00 -23.27 0.67
C SER A 406 -31.18 -22.14 0.07
N ASN A 407 -31.82 -21.24 -0.66
CA ASN A 407 -31.20 -20.09 -1.30
C ASN A 407 -31.85 -18.79 -0.81
N ALA A 408 -31.03 -17.83 -0.36
CA ALA A 408 -31.48 -16.61 0.31
C ALA A 408 -31.34 -15.33 -0.53
N ASP A 409 -30.67 -15.38 -1.69
CA ASP A 409 -30.40 -14.19 -2.50
C ASP A 409 -31.42 -13.93 -3.63
N LEU A 410 -32.07 -14.98 -4.15
CA LEU A 410 -33.03 -14.88 -5.25
C LEU A 410 -34.44 -14.64 -4.72
N VAL A 411 -34.98 -13.46 -5.02
CA VAL A 411 -36.35 -13.04 -4.65
C VAL A 411 -37.42 -13.67 -5.55
N ASP A 412 -37.08 -13.98 -6.81
CA ASP A 412 -37.97 -14.66 -7.74
C ASP A 412 -38.12 -16.15 -7.40
N ALA A 413 -39.34 -16.59 -7.12
CA ALA A 413 -39.62 -17.94 -6.64
C ALA A 413 -39.28 -19.03 -7.66
N GLU A 414 -39.50 -18.78 -8.96
CA GLU A 414 -39.23 -19.76 -10.01
C GLU A 414 -37.71 -19.98 -10.19
N SER A 415 -36.95 -18.88 -10.26
CA SER A 415 -35.48 -18.93 -10.36
C SER A 415 -34.84 -19.52 -9.11
N ASN A 416 -35.38 -19.22 -7.92
CA ASN A 416 -34.92 -19.78 -6.65
C ASN A 416 -35.14 -21.30 -6.61
N GLN A 417 -36.33 -21.78 -7.01
CA GLN A 417 -36.62 -23.21 -7.10
C GLN A 417 -35.72 -23.93 -8.12
N LYS A 418 -35.45 -23.32 -9.28
CA LYS A 418 -34.54 -23.89 -10.29
C LYS A 418 -33.12 -24.06 -9.74
N LEU A 419 -32.59 -23.04 -9.05
CA LEU A 419 -31.26 -23.11 -8.46
C LEU A 419 -31.18 -24.17 -7.36
N ILE A 420 -32.13 -24.20 -6.42
CA ILE A 420 -32.17 -25.22 -5.37
C ILE A 420 -32.30 -26.62 -5.96
N GLY A 421 -33.16 -26.79 -6.97
CA GLY A 421 -33.33 -28.05 -7.69
C GLY A 421 -32.01 -28.52 -8.33
N HIS A 422 -31.26 -27.60 -8.92
CA HIS A 422 -29.94 -27.86 -9.51
C HIS A 422 -28.86 -28.17 -8.47
N LEU A 423 -28.88 -27.54 -7.29
CA LEU A 423 -27.93 -27.89 -6.22
C LEU A 423 -28.21 -29.31 -5.69
N LYS A 424 -29.46 -29.76 -5.74
CA LYS A 424 -29.90 -31.08 -5.25
C LYS A 424 -29.73 -32.21 -6.27
N SER A 425 -29.58 -31.91 -7.56
CA SER A 425 -29.49 -32.90 -8.63
C SER A 425 -28.15 -33.66 -8.64
N ASP A 426 -28.10 -34.73 -9.44
CA ASP A 426 -26.98 -35.68 -9.48
C ASP A 426 -25.68 -35.12 -10.06
N ASP A 427 -25.78 -34.06 -10.85
CA ASP A 427 -24.65 -33.32 -11.41
C ASP A 427 -24.00 -32.36 -10.39
N PHE A 428 -24.64 -32.14 -9.24
CA PHE A 428 -24.11 -31.35 -8.13
C PHE A 428 -23.95 -32.18 -6.85
N PHE A 429 -24.77 -31.99 -5.82
CA PHE A 429 -24.62 -32.71 -4.54
C PHE A 429 -25.31 -34.09 -4.51
N SER A 430 -26.11 -34.46 -5.51
CA SER A 430 -26.83 -35.75 -5.59
C SER A 430 -27.59 -36.08 -4.30
N VAL A 431 -28.39 -35.12 -3.82
CA VAL A 431 -29.00 -35.14 -2.47
C VAL A 431 -29.96 -36.32 -2.28
N ASN A 432 -30.57 -36.82 -3.36
CA ASN A 432 -31.44 -38.00 -3.28
C ASN A 432 -30.67 -39.27 -2.89
N ASN A 433 -29.42 -39.41 -3.33
CA ASN A 433 -28.57 -40.56 -3.00
C ASN A 433 -27.76 -40.30 -1.71
N PHE A 434 -27.41 -39.03 -1.47
CA PHE A 434 -26.59 -38.59 -0.35
C PHE A 434 -27.32 -37.47 0.43
N PRO A 435 -28.37 -37.80 1.21
CA PRO A 435 -29.17 -36.80 1.91
C PRO A 435 -28.40 -36.11 3.06
N ASN A 436 -27.28 -36.70 3.48
CA ASN A 436 -26.47 -36.19 4.57
C ASN A 436 -25.00 -36.04 4.16
N ALA A 437 -24.38 -34.95 4.60
CA ALA A 437 -22.93 -34.82 4.68
C ALA A 437 -22.50 -34.92 6.15
N GLU A 438 -21.25 -35.32 6.40
CA GLU A 438 -20.76 -35.56 7.77
C GLU A 438 -19.36 -34.98 7.93
N PHE A 439 -19.14 -34.23 9.01
CA PHE A 439 -17.81 -33.79 9.42
C PHE A 439 -17.38 -34.54 10.69
N LYS A 440 -16.15 -35.07 10.69
CA LYS A 440 -15.55 -35.75 11.85
C LYS A 440 -14.22 -35.10 12.19
N ILE A 441 -14.10 -34.60 13.43
CA ILE A 441 -12.87 -34.02 13.94
C ILE A 441 -11.80 -35.12 14.06
N LYS A 442 -10.61 -34.81 13.55
CA LYS A 442 -9.38 -35.56 13.78
C LYS A 442 -8.52 -34.89 14.85
N ASN A 443 -8.43 -33.58 14.81
CA ASN A 443 -7.56 -32.81 15.69
C ASN A 443 -8.11 -31.40 15.87
N VAL A 444 -8.03 -30.88 17.10
CA VAL A 444 -8.24 -29.47 17.40
C VAL A 444 -6.92 -28.93 17.94
N GLY A 445 -6.35 -27.94 17.24
CA GLY A 445 -5.15 -27.26 17.68
C GLY A 445 -5.33 -26.55 19.02
N HIS A 446 -4.23 -26.10 19.62
CA HIS A 446 -4.30 -25.32 20.86
C HIS A 446 -5.19 -24.09 20.68
N ILE A 447 -6.10 -23.87 21.65
CA ILE A 447 -6.95 -22.68 21.71
C ILE A 447 -6.09 -21.54 22.27
N ASN A 448 -5.84 -20.52 21.44
CA ASN A 448 -5.14 -19.30 21.84
C ASN A 448 -6.06 -18.10 21.58
N ASP A 449 -6.34 -17.31 22.61
CA ASP A 449 -7.26 -16.16 22.54
C ASP A 449 -8.62 -16.50 21.89
N GLY A 450 -9.15 -17.69 22.22
CA GLY A 450 -10.39 -18.23 21.68
C GLY A 450 -10.27 -18.88 20.30
N TYR A 451 -9.16 -18.75 19.58
CA TYR A 451 -9.00 -19.37 18.25
C TYR A 451 -8.33 -20.74 18.32
N ALA A 452 -8.87 -21.71 17.58
CA ALA A 452 -8.22 -22.98 17.30
C ALA A 452 -8.34 -23.37 15.83
N VAL A 453 -7.33 -24.08 15.33
CA VAL A 453 -7.40 -24.72 14.01
C VAL A 453 -8.05 -26.09 14.17
N ILE A 454 -9.20 -26.28 13.54
CA ILE A 454 -9.93 -27.55 13.51
C ILE A 454 -9.52 -28.30 12.25
N LYS A 455 -9.10 -29.55 12.41
CA LYS A 455 -8.83 -30.50 11.33
C LYS A 455 -9.79 -31.68 11.43
N GLY A 456 -10.39 -32.05 10.32
CA GLY A 456 -11.30 -33.19 10.28
C GLY A 456 -11.62 -33.64 8.88
N ASP A 457 -12.25 -34.80 8.79
CA ASP A 457 -12.71 -35.38 7.54
C ASP A 457 -14.12 -34.88 7.23
N LEU A 458 -14.29 -34.24 6.09
CA LEU A 458 -15.59 -33.83 5.56
C LEU A 458 -16.02 -34.80 4.47
N ASN A 459 -17.11 -35.53 4.73
CA ASN A 459 -17.77 -36.40 3.77
C ASN A 459 -18.91 -35.65 3.08
N ILE A 460 -18.83 -35.53 1.77
CA ILE A 460 -19.90 -35.02 0.90
C ILE A 460 -20.04 -35.99 -0.26
N LYS A 461 -21.27 -36.36 -0.65
CA LYS A 461 -21.52 -37.25 -1.80
C LYS A 461 -20.77 -38.60 -1.69
N GLY A 462 -20.61 -39.12 -0.47
CA GLY A 462 -19.89 -40.38 -0.21
C GLY A 462 -18.37 -40.30 -0.32
N ILE A 463 -17.80 -39.15 -0.68
CA ILE A 463 -16.35 -38.93 -0.78
C ILE A 463 -15.90 -38.17 0.47
N SER A 464 -14.83 -38.63 1.11
CA SER A 464 -14.29 -38.00 2.32
C SER A 464 -12.92 -37.42 2.04
N ASN A 465 -12.76 -36.12 2.33
CA ASN A 465 -11.47 -35.44 2.25
C ASN A 465 -11.22 -34.66 3.54
N GLU A 466 -9.95 -34.53 3.90
CA GLU A 466 -9.55 -33.72 5.05
C GLU A 466 -9.72 -32.23 4.75
N VAL A 467 -10.31 -31.51 5.69
CA VAL A 467 -10.42 -30.05 5.70
C VAL A 467 -9.83 -29.50 6.98
N SER A 468 -9.22 -28.33 6.87
CA SER A 468 -8.58 -27.62 7.98
C SER A 468 -9.03 -26.18 7.96
N PHE A 469 -9.62 -25.70 9.04
CA PHE A 469 -10.11 -24.33 9.14
C PHE A 469 -9.96 -23.74 10.54
N PRO A 470 -9.71 -22.43 10.66
CA PRO A 470 -9.75 -21.75 11.95
C PRO A 470 -11.20 -21.61 12.43
N ALA A 471 -11.39 -21.74 13.74
CA ALA A 471 -12.64 -21.44 14.40
C ALA A 471 -12.39 -20.61 15.65
N LEU A 472 -13.24 -19.60 15.86
CA LEU A 472 -13.36 -18.88 17.12
C LEU A 472 -14.29 -19.67 18.04
N ILE A 473 -13.76 -20.14 19.15
CA ILE A 473 -14.46 -20.88 20.19
C ILE A 473 -14.74 -19.91 21.33
N SER A 474 -15.98 -19.89 21.80
CA SER A 474 -16.41 -19.12 22.98
C SER A 474 -17.36 -19.95 23.85
N LYS A 475 -17.52 -19.53 25.11
CA LYS A 475 -18.47 -20.13 26.06
C LYS A 475 -19.61 -19.15 26.30
N ASP A 476 -20.85 -19.65 26.28
CA ASP A 476 -22.05 -18.90 26.66
C ASP A 476 -22.87 -19.74 27.64
N GLY A 477 -22.78 -19.42 28.93
CA GLY A 477 -23.32 -20.26 30.00
C GLY A 477 -22.73 -21.69 29.96
N ASN A 478 -23.58 -22.70 29.78
CA ASN A 478 -23.17 -24.11 29.65
C ASN A 478 -22.91 -24.53 28.19
N ASN A 479 -23.14 -23.64 27.24
CA ASN A 479 -22.99 -23.92 25.82
C ASN A 479 -21.59 -23.51 25.34
N ILE A 480 -21.10 -24.21 24.33
CA ILE A 480 -19.89 -23.86 23.60
C ILE A 480 -20.32 -23.45 22.20
N ILE A 481 -19.83 -22.29 21.76
CA ILE A 481 -20.10 -21.73 20.44
C ILE A 481 -18.80 -21.78 19.65
N ALA A 482 -18.84 -22.33 18.44
CA ALA A 482 -17.73 -22.29 17.50
C ALA A 482 -18.15 -21.57 16.22
N ILE A 483 -17.44 -20.51 15.85
CA ILE A 483 -17.67 -19.72 14.64
C ILE A 483 -16.51 -19.95 13.68
N ALA A 484 -16.80 -20.41 12.46
CA ALA A 484 -15.82 -20.65 11.43
C ALA A 484 -16.27 -20.05 10.09
N ASP A 485 -15.33 -19.48 9.34
CA ASP A 485 -15.51 -19.08 7.94
C ASP A 485 -14.41 -19.77 7.13
N PHE A 486 -14.80 -20.70 6.26
CA PHE A 486 -13.86 -21.57 5.57
C PHE A 486 -14.31 -21.88 4.15
N LYS A 487 -13.36 -22.27 3.31
CA LYS A 487 -13.61 -22.67 1.93
C LYS A 487 -13.28 -24.13 1.72
N ILE A 488 -14.04 -24.77 0.85
CA ILE A 488 -13.71 -26.09 0.31
C ILE A 488 -13.67 -26.01 -1.21
N ASP A 489 -12.79 -26.81 -1.80
CA ASP A 489 -12.74 -27.02 -3.23
C ASP A 489 -13.69 -28.17 -3.61
N ARG A 490 -14.83 -27.83 -4.20
CA ARG A 490 -15.90 -28.79 -4.54
C ARG A 490 -15.44 -29.87 -5.53
N SER A 491 -14.38 -29.63 -6.31
CA SER A 491 -13.88 -30.60 -7.28
C SER A 491 -13.36 -31.86 -6.59
N LYS A 492 -12.87 -31.75 -5.36
CA LYS A 492 -12.40 -32.86 -4.53
C LYS A 492 -13.51 -33.83 -4.11
N TRP A 493 -14.76 -33.41 -4.18
CA TRP A 493 -15.95 -34.23 -3.91
C TRP A 493 -16.72 -34.58 -5.19
N ASP A 494 -16.04 -34.58 -6.34
CA ASP A 494 -16.60 -35.00 -7.63
C ASP A 494 -17.81 -34.15 -8.07
N VAL A 495 -17.84 -32.87 -7.68
CA VAL A 495 -18.84 -31.89 -8.13
C VAL A 495 -18.32 -31.23 -9.40
N LYS A 496 -18.66 -31.81 -10.56
CA LYS A 496 -18.03 -31.47 -11.85
C LYS A 496 -18.67 -30.29 -12.58
N TYR A 497 -19.94 -30.00 -12.32
CA TYR A 497 -20.72 -29.04 -13.09
C TYR A 497 -19.99 -27.69 -13.24
N ASP A 498 -19.79 -27.23 -14.48
CA ASP A 498 -19.11 -25.97 -14.83
C ASP A 498 -17.80 -25.69 -14.05
N SER A 499 -17.05 -26.74 -13.72
CA SER A 499 -15.77 -26.67 -12.99
C SER A 499 -14.58 -26.56 -13.94
N LYS A 500 -13.70 -25.58 -13.70
CA LYS A 500 -12.45 -25.44 -14.45
C LYS A 500 -11.44 -26.55 -14.16
N SER A 501 -11.57 -27.23 -13.03
CA SER A 501 -10.74 -28.37 -12.69
C SER A 501 -11.04 -29.61 -13.57
N PHE A 502 -12.23 -29.68 -14.18
CA PHE A 502 -12.63 -30.79 -15.05
C PHE A 502 -12.76 -30.41 -16.53
N PHE A 503 -13.03 -29.14 -16.86
CA PHE A 503 -13.29 -28.69 -18.23
C PHE A 503 -12.51 -27.41 -18.56
N SER A 504 -11.77 -27.41 -19.67
CA SER A 504 -10.93 -26.28 -20.11
C SER A 504 -11.71 -25.20 -20.88
N ASP A 505 -12.81 -25.57 -21.54
CA ASP A 505 -13.45 -24.73 -22.58
C ASP A 505 -14.75 -24.07 -22.10
N LEU A 506 -14.79 -23.62 -20.84
CA LEU A 506 -16.01 -23.06 -20.22
C LEU A 506 -16.21 -21.55 -20.45
N GLY A 507 -15.21 -20.83 -20.97
CA GLY A 507 -15.29 -19.36 -21.16
C GLY A 507 -15.71 -18.64 -19.88
N ASP A 508 -16.75 -17.80 -19.95
CA ASP A 508 -17.33 -17.07 -18.81
C ASP A 508 -18.43 -17.85 -18.06
N LYS A 509 -18.75 -19.07 -18.49
CA LYS A 509 -19.85 -19.86 -17.91
C LYS A 509 -19.45 -20.61 -16.64
N PHE A 510 -18.15 -20.75 -16.36
CA PHE A 510 -17.64 -21.51 -15.23
C PHE A 510 -18.10 -20.99 -13.87
N ILE A 511 -18.25 -21.90 -12.91
CA ILE A 511 -18.49 -21.64 -11.49
C ILE A 511 -17.20 -21.93 -10.76
N LEU A 512 -16.80 -21.04 -9.84
CA LEU A 512 -15.58 -21.25 -9.05
C LEU A 512 -15.67 -22.56 -8.26
N ASP A 513 -14.54 -23.26 -8.18
CA ASP A 513 -14.48 -24.53 -7.45
C ASP A 513 -14.51 -24.33 -5.94
N ASP A 514 -14.06 -23.17 -5.47
CA ASP A 514 -14.17 -22.75 -4.08
C ASP A 514 -15.63 -22.44 -3.69
N ILE A 515 -16.17 -23.21 -2.75
CA ILE A 515 -17.41 -22.91 -2.03
C ILE A 515 -17.04 -22.43 -0.63
N GLN A 516 -17.57 -21.27 -0.24
CA GLN A 516 -17.36 -20.72 1.11
C GLN A 516 -18.51 -21.13 2.03
N PHE A 517 -18.17 -21.52 3.25
CA PHE A 517 -19.11 -21.87 4.32
C PHE A 517 -18.85 -20.99 5.54
N LYS A 518 -19.92 -20.44 6.10
CA LYS A 518 -19.90 -19.79 7.41
C LYS A 518 -20.70 -20.65 8.38
N LEU A 519 -20.05 -21.11 9.44
CA LEU A 519 -20.63 -21.98 10.44
C LEU A 519 -20.66 -21.25 11.78
N LYS A 520 -21.83 -21.17 12.39
CA LYS A 520 -22.01 -20.96 13.82
C LYS A 520 -22.54 -22.27 14.41
N LEU A 521 -21.66 -23.03 15.04
CA LEU A 521 -22.00 -24.28 15.72
C LEU A 521 -22.24 -24.01 17.21
N VAL A 522 -23.37 -24.48 17.74
CA VAL A 522 -23.67 -24.38 19.17
C VAL A 522 -23.86 -25.79 19.73
N VAL A 523 -23.10 -26.11 20.78
CA VAL A 523 -23.17 -27.40 21.46
C VAL A 523 -23.44 -27.19 22.95
N GLY A 524 -24.36 -27.98 23.51
CA GLY A 524 -24.73 -27.95 24.93
C GLY A 524 -24.39 -29.26 25.61
N LYS A 525 -24.04 -29.21 26.89
CA LYS A 525 -23.66 -30.36 27.72
C LYS A 525 -24.85 -31.29 28.02
#